data_AF-A0A661N4M6-F1
#
_entry.id   AF-A0A661N4M6-F1
#
_cell.length_a   1.000
_cell.length_b   1.000
_cell.length_c   1.000
_cell.angle_alpha   90.00
_cell.angle_beta   90.00
_cell.angle_gamma   90.00
#
_symmetry.space_group_name_H-M   'P 1'
#
loop_
_entity.id
_entity.type
_entity.pdbx_description
1 polymer ?
#
loop_
_entity_poly.entity_id
_entity_poly.type
_entity_poly.pdbx_seq_one_letter_code
_entity_poly.pdbx_strand_id
1 'polypeptide(L)'
;MKDQHIREYAERDWAKVAGSDRDHWVQRYRAEGPRATVEASHALFEHARSVRADFPGSRYVAADLGAQVRLKQLLDRAAHAFAIR
;
A
#
# COMPACT_ATOMS: atom_id res chain seq x y z
N MET A 1 -13.75 -17.60 -14.90
CA MET A 1 -14.37 -16.54 -14.05
C MET A 1 -15.73 -16.22 -14.66
N LYS A 2 -16.81 -16.18 -13.88
CA LYS A 2 -18.17 -15.91 -14.42
C LYS A 2 -18.42 -14.41 -14.51
N ASP A 3 -19.14 -13.95 -15.52
CA ASP A 3 -19.43 -12.52 -15.77
C ASP A 3 -20.08 -11.81 -14.58
N GLN A 4 -20.86 -12.56 -13.79
CA GLN A 4 -21.46 -12.08 -12.55
C GLN A 4 -20.39 -11.66 -11.53
N HIS A 5 -19.33 -12.46 -11.34
CA HIS A 5 -18.26 -12.13 -10.39
C HIS A 5 -17.46 -10.90 -10.83
N ILE A 6 -17.33 -10.69 -12.14
CA ILE A 6 -16.67 -9.50 -12.69
C ILE A 6 -17.47 -8.25 -12.36
N ARG A 7 -18.80 -8.29 -12.55
CA ARG A 7 -19.69 -7.20 -12.19
C ARG A 7 -19.69 -6.90 -10.70
N GLU A 8 -19.85 -7.92 -9.86
CA GLU A 8 -19.79 -7.77 -8.40
C GLU A 8 -18.46 -7.15 -7.94
N TYR A 9 -17.34 -7.54 -8.56
CA TYR A 9 -16.04 -6.93 -8.27
C TYR A 9 -15.96 -5.47 -8.73
N ALA A 10 -16.48 -5.15 -9.92
CA ALA A 10 -16.38 -3.81 -10.49
C ALA A 10 -17.28 -2.80 -9.79
N GLU A 11 -18.50 -3.22 -9.41
CA GLU A 11 -19.57 -2.36 -8.90
C GLU A 11 -19.64 -2.28 -7.37
N ARG A 12 -18.80 -3.04 -6.65
CA ARG A 12 -18.81 -2.99 -5.18
C ARG A 12 -18.48 -1.61 -4.65
N ASP A 13 -18.92 -1.38 -3.43
CA ASP A 13 -18.58 -0.19 -2.66
C ASP A 13 -17.08 -0.15 -2.34
N TRP A 14 -16.32 0.51 -3.21
CA TRP A 14 -14.88 0.67 -3.08
C TRP A 14 -14.46 1.47 -1.86
N ALA A 15 -15.32 2.38 -1.37
CA ALA A 15 -15.04 3.12 -0.14
C ALA A 15 -15.11 2.20 1.08
N LYS A 16 -16.13 1.34 1.13
CA LYS A 16 -16.25 0.31 2.17
C LYS A 16 -15.11 -0.71 2.13
N VAL A 17 -14.70 -1.14 0.93
CA VAL A 17 -13.55 -2.04 0.76
C VAL A 17 -12.27 -1.38 1.27
N ALA A 18 -12.01 -0.13 0.89
CA ALA A 18 -10.83 0.62 1.34
C ALA A 18 -10.82 0.81 2.87
N GLY A 19 -11.98 1.06 3.48
CA GLY A 19 -12.12 1.11 4.94
C GLY A 19 -11.78 -0.22 5.60
N SER A 20 -12.34 -1.31 5.08
CA SER A 20 -12.12 -2.67 5.61
C SER A 20 -10.66 -3.13 5.49
N ASP A 21 -10.01 -2.82 4.36
CA ASP A 21 -8.59 -3.11 4.13
C ASP A 21 -7.72 -2.32 5.12
N ARG A 22 -7.99 -1.03 5.30
CA ARG A 22 -7.29 -0.20 6.29
C ARG A 22 -7.44 -0.77 7.70
N ASP A 23 -8.65 -1.13 8.11
CA ASP A 23 -8.90 -1.68 9.44
C ASP A 23 -8.16 -3.00 9.65
N HIS A 24 -8.15 -3.88 8.64
CA HIS A 24 -7.37 -5.11 8.67
C HIS A 24 -5.87 -4.84 8.94
N TRP A 25 -5.27 -3.92 8.17
CA TRP A 25 -3.85 -3.60 8.32
C TRP A 25 -3.52 -2.89 9.64
N VAL A 26 -4.42 -2.04 10.14
CA VAL A 26 -4.26 -1.41 11.47
C VAL A 26 -4.25 -2.47 12.57
N GLN A 27 -5.20 -3.42 12.54
CA GLN A 27 -5.24 -4.48 13.55
C GLN A 27 -4.03 -5.39 13.44
N ARG A 28 -3.63 -5.75 12.22
CA ARG A 28 -2.44 -6.58 12.01
C ARG A 28 -1.16 -5.90 12.47
N TYR A 29 -0.99 -4.61 12.17
CA TYR A 29 0.12 -3.81 12.67
C TYR A 29 0.18 -3.81 14.20
N ARG A 30 -0.96 -3.67 14.88
CA ARG A 30 -1.02 -3.70 16.35
C ARG A 30 -0.64 -5.05 16.93
N ALA A 31 -1.01 -6.14 16.26
CA ALA A 31 -0.75 -7.50 16.75
C ALA A 31 0.67 -8.01 16.44
N GLU A 32 1.16 -7.75 15.22
CA GLU A 32 2.38 -8.38 14.68
C GLU A 32 3.50 -7.36 14.39
N GLY A 33 3.22 -6.07 14.57
CA GLY A 33 4.15 -4.99 14.30
C GLY A 33 4.33 -4.69 12.81
N PRO A 34 5.28 -3.80 12.46
CA PRO A 34 5.53 -3.39 11.07
C PRO A 34 6.07 -4.50 10.18
N ARG A 35 6.67 -5.56 10.76
CA ARG A 35 7.28 -6.62 9.95
C ARG A 35 6.25 -7.39 9.13
N ALA A 36 5.09 -7.68 9.70
CA ALA A 36 4.03 -8.43 9.01
C ALA A 36 3.50 -7.70 7.78
N THR A 37 3.39 -6.36 7.84
CA THR A 37 2.94 -5.56 6.71
C THR A 37 3.99 -5.51 5.61
N VAL A 38 5.28 -5.44 5.97
CA VAL A 38 6.40 -5.50 5.01
C VAL A 38 6.47 -6.86 4.32
N GLU A 39 6.39 -7.97 5.07
CA GLU A 39 6.43 -9.33 4.52
C GLU A 39 5.27 -9.57 3.55
N ALA A 40 4.04 -9.15 3.91
CA ALA A 40 2.89 -9.28 3.04
C ALA A 40 2.99 -8.41 1.77
N SER A 41 3.51 -7.18 1.91
CA SER A 41 3.73 -6.28 0.76
C SER A 41 4.78 -6.86 -0.20
N HIS A 42 5.85 -7.44 0.33
CA HIS A 42 6.89 -8.08 -0.48
C HIS A 42 6.35 -9.30 -1.22
N ALA A 43 5.58 -10.17 -0.56
CA ALA A 43 4.96 -11.32 -1.19
C ALA A 43 4.00 -10.92 -2.33
N LEU A 44 3.20 -9.87 -2.13
CA LEU A 44 2.33 -9.31 -3.17
C LEU A 44 3.12 -8.74 -4.35
N PHE A 45 4.22 -8.05 -4.07
CA PHE A 45 5.09 -7.48 -5.09
C PHE A 45 5.72 -8.57 -5.97
N GLU A 46 6.31 -9.60 -5.35
CA GLU A 46 6.91 -10.72 -6.08
C GLU A 46 5.87 -11.52 -6.87
N HIS A 47 4.68 -11.73 -6.30
CA HIS A 47 3.57 -12.34 -7.04
C HIS A 47 3.18 -11.51 -8.27
N ALA A 48 3.00 -10.19 -8.10
CA ALA A 48 2.66 -9.30 -9.21
C ALA A 48 3.70 -9.35 -10.33
N ARG A 49 4.99 -9.39 -9.99
CA ARG A 49 6.10 -9.55 -10.96
C ARG A 49 6.03 -10.89 -11.69
N SER A 50 5.70 -11.98 -10.99
CA SER A 50 5.58 -13.31 -11.61
C SER A 50 4.44 -13.40 -12.63
N VAL A 51 3.35 -12.65 -12.41
CA VAL A 51 2.18 -12.68 -13.29
C VAL A 51 2.29 -11.63 -14.40
N ARG A 52 3.03 -10.55 -14.18
CA ARG A 52 3.17 -9.42 -15.09
C ARG A 52 4.63 -9.02 -15.26
N ALA A 53 5.19 -9.37 -16.42
CA ALA A 53 6.57 -9.06 -16.76
C ALA A 53 6.88 -7.55 -16.82
N ASP A 54 5.87 -6.72 -17.10
CA ASP A 54 5.98 -5.25 -17.15
C ASP A 54 5.81 -4.58 -15.78
N PHE A 55 5.61 -5.35 -14.72
CA PHE A 55 5.39 -4.83 -13.38
C PHE A 55 6.71 -4.58 -12.62
N PRO A 56 6.87 -3.44 -11.91
CA PRO A 56 5.93 -2.33 -11.84
C PRO A 56 6.01 -1.43 -13.09
N GLY A 57 4.85 -1.11 -13.68
CA GLY A 57 4.79 -0.18 -14.80
C GLY A 57 5.18 1.25 -14.41
N SER A 58 5.54 2.08 -15.38
CA SER A 58 6.05 3.46 -15.16
C SER A 58 5.17 4.33 -14.26
N ARG A 59 3.84 4.20 -14.36
CA ARG A 59 2.88 4.89 -13.50
C ARG A 59 3.04 4.53 -12.01
N TYR A 60 3.28 3.25 -11.71
CA TYR A 60 3.49 2.79 -10.33
C TYR A 60 4.81 3.33 -9.77
N VAL A 61 5.87 3.30 -10.58
CA VAL A 61 7.19 3.84 -10.19
C VAL A 61 7.09 5.34 -9.87
N ALA A 62 6.43 6.13 -10.71
CA ALA A 62 6.26 7.56 -10.46
C ALA A 62 5.43 7.84 -9.19
N ALA A 63 4.37 7.07 -8.95
CA ALA A 63 3.53 7.21 -7.76
C ALA A 63 4.28 6.85 -6.47
N ASP A 64 5.07 5.77 -6.50
CA ASP A 64 5.90 5.33 -5.39
C ASP A 64 6.97 6.38 -5.05
N LEU A 65 7.70 6.87 -6.06
CA LEU A 65 8.67 7.95 -5.87
C LEU A 65 8.03 9.19 -5.24
N GLY A 66 6.84 9.58 -5.70
CA GLY A 66 6.09 10.68 -5.10
C GLY A 66 5.71 10.44 -3.64
N ALA A 67 5.38 9.20 -3.26
CA ALA A 67 5.12 8.83 -1.86
C ALA A 67 6.39 8.88 -1.01
N GLN A 68 7.51 8.36 -1.52
CA GLN A 68 8.81 8.39 -0.82
C GLN A 68 9.29 9.82 -0.57
N VAL A 69 9.16 10.73 -1.56
CA VAL A 69 9.48 12.15 -1.39
C VAL A 69 8.63 12.79 -0.29
N ARG A 70 7.32 12.54 -0.28
CA ARG A 70 6.42 13.07 0.78
C ARG A 70 6.79 12.54 2.17
N LEU A 71 7.13 11.24 2.27
CA LEU A 71 7.56 10.64 3.52
C LEU A 71 8.86 11.30 4.03
N LYS A 72 9.85 11.49 3.14
CA LYS A 72 11.09 12.16 3.50
C LYS A 72 10.85 13.60 3.99
N GLN A 73 10.00 14.36 3.30
CA GLN A 73 9.62 15.72 3.74
C GLN A 73 8.94 15.74 5.11
N LEU A 74 8.15 14.71 5.46
CA LEU A 74 7.56 14.57 6.79
C LEU A 74 8.62 14.30 7.85
N LEU A 75 9.55 13.38 7.57
CA LEU A 75 10.65 13.04 8.46
C LEU A 75 11.58 14.24 8.69
N ASP A 76 11.90 14.99 7.64
CA ASP A 76 12.71 16.20 7.75
C ASP A 76 12.05 17.23 8.66
N ARG A 77 10.76 17.50 8.46
CA ARG A 77 10.01 18.43 9.33
C ARG A 77 9.98 17.97 10.78
N ALA A 78 9.78 16.67 11.03
CA ALA A 78 9.83 16.12 12.37
C ALA A 78 11.23 16.30 12.99
N ALA A 79 12.30 15.96 12.26
CA ALA A 79 13.68 16.10 12.74
C ALA A 79 14.02 17.55 13.10
N HIS A 80 13.62 18.53 12.27
CA HIS A 80 13.83 19.95 12.57
C HIS A 80 13.04 20.42 13.79
N ALA A 81 11.81 19.93 13.98
CA ALA A 81 11.01 20.27 15.16
C ALA A 81 11.63 19.79 16.48
N PHE A 82 12.42 18.71 16.45
CA PHE A 82 13.13 18.19 17.62
C PHE A 82 14.57 18.71 17.77
N ALA A 83 15.15 19.32 16.73
CA ALA A 83 16.50 19.87 16.76
C ALA A 83 16.58 21.31 17.32
N ILE A 84 15.46 22.03 17.42
CA ILE A 84 15.38 23.40 17.98
C ILE A 84 15.13 23.36 19.50
N ARG A 85 15.55 22.30 20.19
CA ARG A 85 15.29 22.10 21.62
C ARG A 85 16.57 21.95 22.42
#